data_AF-A0A5K1GZG9-F1
#
_entry.id   AF-A0A5K1GZG9-F1
#
_cell.length_a   1.000
_cell.length_b   1.000
_cell.length_c   1.000
_cell.angle_alpha   90.00
_cell.angle_beta   90.00
_cell.angle_gamma   90.00
#
_symmetry.space_group_name_H-M   'P 1'
#
loop_
_entity.id
_entity.type
_entity.pdbx_description
1 polymer ?
#
loop_
_entity_poly.entity_id
_entity_poly.type
_entity_poly.pdbx_seq_one_letter_code
_entity_poly.pdbx_strand_id
1 'polypeptide(L)' 'DCLGAIDGTHIPIYVKRDGQNRWRNRKEFLSQNVLAVVGFDMRFHYILAGWEESATDARVLYSALEDNLHPLEISH' A
#
# COMPACT_ATOMS: atom_id res chain seq x y z
N ASP A 1 0.55 -22.86 -7.41
CA ASP A 1 1.61 -21.86 -7.24
C ASP A 1 1.16 -20.74 -6.32
N CYS A 2 2.08 -20.23 -5.51
CA CYS A 2 1.88 -19.05 -4.69
C CYS A 2 2.92 -18.00 -5.06
N LEU A 3 2.61 -16.74 -4.73
CA LEU A 3 3.30 -15.56 -5.26
C LEU A 3 4.25 -14.94 -4.22
N GLY A 4 4.67 -15.72 -3.23
CA GLY A 4 5.42 -15.26 -2.07
C GLY A 4 4.50 -14.64 -1.00
N ALA A 5 4.56 -13.32 -0.82
CA ALA A 5 3.87 -12.58 0.24
C ALA A 5 3.18 -11.31 -0.29
N ILE A 6 2.06 -10.95 0.35
CA ILE A 6 1.33 -9.69 0.14
C ILE A 6 1.12 -9.06 1.51
N ASP A 7 1.56 -7.82 1.71
CA ASP A 7 1.42 -7.14 2.99
C ASP A 7 1.28 -5.61 2.82
N GLY A 8 0.56 -4.98 3.77
CA GLY A 8 0.44 -3.54 3.90
C GLY A 8 1.51 -3.00 4.85
N THR A 9 2.31 -2.03 4.39
CA THR A 9 3.38 -1.44 5.19
C THR A 9 3.26 0.08 5.30
N HIS A 10 3.45 0.61 6.51
CA HIS A 10 3.39 2.05 6.75
C HIS A 10 4.74 2.70 6.55
N ILE A 11 4.84 3.58 5.54
CA ILE A 11 6.04 4.36 5.24
C ILE A 11 5.85 5.80 5.72
N PRO A 12 6.80 6.39 6.48
CA PRO A 12 6.74 7.79 6.87
C PRO A 12 6.68 8.74 5.68
N ILE A 13 5.92 9.82 5.80
CA ILE A 13 5.80 10.82 4.72
C ILE A 13 5.93 12.26 5.24
N TYR A 14 6.27 13.16 4.32
CA TYR A 14 6.23 14.60 4.53
C TYR A 14 5.12 15.21 3.68
N VAL A 15 4.13 15.80 4.35
CA VAL A 15 3.01 16.50 3.72
C VAL A 15 2.83 17.88 4.35
N LYS A 16 2.36 18.85 3.55
CA LYS A 16 2.05 20.21 4.04
C LYS A 16 1.01 20.15 5.16
N ARG A 17 1.09 21.07 6.13
CA ARG A 17 0.23 21.11 7.33
C ARG A 17 -1.26 20.97 7.01
N ASP A 18 -1.72 21.65 5.97
CA ASP A 18 -3.14 21.67 5.58
C ASP A 18 -3.70 20.31 5.16
N GLY A 19 -2.84 19.35 4.80
CA GLY A 19 -3.23 17.99 4.41
C GLY A 19 -2.90 16.91 5.45
N GLN A 20 -2.26 17.24 6.58
CA GLN A 20 -1.67 16.26 7.50
C GLN A 20 -2.69 15.35 8.18
N ASN A 21 -3.90 15.85 8.47
CA ASN A 21 -4.91 15.09 9.21
C ASN A 21 -5.27 13.77 8.55
N ARG A 22 -5.22 13.72 7.21
CA ARG A 22 -5.52 12.53 6.42
C ARG A 22 -4.46 11.42 6.58
N TRP A 23 -3.21 11.80 6.84
CA TRP A 23 -2.06 10.90 6.86
C TRP A 23 -1.54 10.62 8.27
N ARG A 24 -2.19 11.21 9.27
CA ARG A 24 -1.79 11.09 10.67
C ARG A 24 -2.24 9.74 11.19
N ASN A 25 -1.28 9.00 11.73
CA ASN A 25 -1.53 7.68 12.26
C ASN A 25 -2.07 7.67 13.69
N ARG A 26 -2.54 6.52 14.18
CA ARG A 26 -3.01 6.35 15.57
C ARG A 26 -1.93 6.69 16.62
N LYS A 27 -0.66 6.71 16.24
CA LYS A 27 0.49 7.11 17.07
C LYS A 27 0.94 8.56 16.80
N GLU A 28 0.10 9.33 16.10
CA GLU A 28 0.30 10.72 15.69
C GLU A 28 1.46 11.00 14.70
N PHE A 29 2.06 9.97 14.10
CA PHE A 29 3.06 10.13 13.05
C PHE A 29 2.41 10.21 11.65
N LEU A 30 3.04 10.91 10.72
CA LEU A 30 2.57 10.95 9.33
C LEU A 30 3.11 9.74 8.57
N SER A 31 2.20 8.91 8.06
CA SER A 31 2.55 7.75 7.25
C SER A 31 1.52 7.47 6.16
N GLN A 32 1.94 6.84 5.08
CA GLN A 32 1.05 6.24 4.09
C GLN A 32 1.11 4.72 4.19
N ASN A 33 -0.02 4.05 3.93
CA ASN A 33 -0.03 2.61 3.71
C ASN A 33 0.43 2.33 2.27
N VAL A 34 1.33 1.36 2.13
CA VAL A 34 1.86 0.85 0.87
C VAL A 34 1.62 -0.64 0.83
N LEU A 35 0.86 -1.11 -0.15
CA LEU A 35 0.71 -2.54 -0.41
C LEU A 35 1.87 -3.02 -1.27
N ALA A 36 2.55 -4.07 -0.82
CA ALA A 36 3.64 -4.68 -1.56
C ALA A 36 3.36 -6.16 -1.81
N VAL A 37 3.67 -6.63 -3.03
CA VAL A 37 3.70 -8.04 -3.39
C VAL A 37 5.13 -8.44 -3.67
N VAL A 38 5.62 -9.44 -2.94
CA VAL A 38 7.00 -9.92 -3.00
C VAL A 38 7.01 -11.40 -3.35
N GLY A 39 7.72 -11.75 -4.42
CA GLY A 39 7.85 -13.13 -4.89
C GLY A 39 8.86 -13.93 -4.08
N PHE A 40 8.93 -15.24 -4.33
CA PHE A 40 9.95 -16.11 -3.71
C PHE A 40 11.38 -15.77 -4.13
N ASP A 41 11.56 -15.04 -5.23
CA ASP A 41 12.83 -14.46 -5.65
C ASP A 41 13.23 -13.21 -4.85
N MET A 42 12.45 -12.86 -3.82
CA MET A 42 12.63 -11.69 -2.94
C MET A 42 12.56 -10.36 -3.69
N ARG A 43 11.93 -10.33 -4.87
CA ARG A 43 11.70 -9.10 -5.64
C ARG A 43 10.28 -8.59 -5.46
N PHE A 44 10.12 -7.28 -5.53
CA PHE A 44 8.80 -6.66 -5.58
C PHE A 44 8.21 -6.85 -6.98
N HIS A 45 7.07 -7.53 -7.05
CA HIS A 45 6.30 -7.70 -8.29
C HIS A 45 5.22 -6.62 -8.42
N TYR A 46 4.78 -6.04 -7.30
CA TYR A 46 3.83 -4.94 -7.29
C TYR A 46 4.00 -4.05 -6.05
N ILE A 47 3.80 -2.75 -6.25
CA ILE A 47 3.77 -1.75 -5.18
C ILE A 47 2.63 -0.78 -5.47
N LEU A 48 1.70 -0.65 -4.52
CA LEU A 48 0.67 0.39 -4.53
C LEU A 48 0.85 1.30 -3.32
N ALA A 49 1.21 2.55 -3.58
CA ALA A 49 1.43 3.58 -2.57
C ALA A 49 0.30 4.63 -2.59
N GLY A 50 0.33 5.57 -1.64
CA GLY A 50 -0.56 6.73 -1.62
C GLY A 50 -1.85 6.53 -0.83
N TRP A 51 -1.94 5.49 -0.01
CA TRP A 51 -3.12 5.25 0.82
C TRP A 51 -2.99 5.93 2.18
N GLU A 52 -4.04 6.65 2.55
CA GLU A 52 -4.17 7.27 3.87
C GLU A 52 -4.30 6.20 4.97
N GLU A 53 -3.92 6.56 6.19
CA GLU A 53 -3.84 5.60 7.30
C GLU A 53 -5.22 5.08 7.76
N SER A 54 -6.32 5.79 7.46
CA SER A 54 -7.67 5.26 7.70
C SER A 54 -8.08 4.14 6.75
N ALA A 55 -7.33 3.91 5.67
CA ALA A 55 -7.59 2.79 4.78
C ALA A 55 -7.10 1.49 5.40
N THR A 56 -8.01 0.55 5.62
CA THR A 56 -7.67 -0.81 6.05
C THR A 56 -6.89 -1.53 4.96
N ASP A 57 -6.01 -2.47 5.32
CA ASP A 57 -5.23 -3.24 4.34
C ASP A 57 -6.14 -3.95 3.32
N ALA A 58 -7.30 -4.43 3.76
CA ALA A 58 -8.32 -4.99 2.89
C ALA A 58 -8.79 -3.98 1.83
N ARG A 59 -9.02 -2.71 2.20
CA ARG A 59 -9.46 -1.67 1.26
C ARG A 59 -8.36 -1.34 0.25
N VAL A 60 -7.10 -1.28 0.68
CA VAL A 60 -5.95 -1.08 -0.21
C VAL A 60 -5.82 -2.26 -1.18
N LEU A 61 -5.98 -3.48 -0.69
CA LEU A 61 -5.96 -4.70 -1.51
C LEU A 61 -7.10 -4.74 -2.53
N TYR A 62 -8.34 -4.47 -2.12
CA TYR A 62 -9.48 -4.42 -3.05
C TYR A 62 -9.26 -3.36 -4.12
N SER A 63 -8.72 -2.19 -3.76
CA SER A 63 -8.41 -1.19 -4.77
C SER A 63 -7.33 -1.66 -5.74
N ALA A 64 -6.31 -2.39 -5.32
CA ALA A 64 -5.29 -2.95 -6.21
C ALA A 64 -5.87 -3.99 -7.20
N LEU A 65 -6.91 -4.71 -6.77
CA LEU A 65 -7.61 -5.72 -7.59
C LEU A 65 -8.63 -5.11 -8.57
N GLU A 66 -9.27 -4.00 -8.19
CA GLU A 66 -10.29 -3.31 -8.98
C GLU A 66 -9.71 -2.20 -9.88
N ASP A 67 -8.43 -1.86 -9.72
CA ASP A 67 -7.79 -0.82 -10.51
C ASP A 67 -7.60 -1.26 -11.97
N ASN A 68 -8.37 -0.65 -12.88
CA ASN A 68 -8.25 -0.89 -14.32
C ASN A 68 -7.09 -0.12 -14.97
N LEU A 69 -6.44 0.81 -14.26
CA LEU A 69 -5.30 1.59 -14.75
C LEU A 69 -3.96 0.92 -14.40
N HIS A 70 -3.87 0.38 -13.18
CA HIS A 70 -2.69 -0.36 -12.70
C HIS A 70 -3.12 -1.66 -11.98
N PRO A 71 -3.74 -2.59 -12.72
CA PRO A 71 -4.17 -3.85 -12.15
C PRO A 71 -2.98 -4.55 -11.51
N LEU A 72 -3.24 -5.16 -10.35
CA LEU A 72 -2.34 -6.17 -9.79
C LEU A 72 -2.27 -7.35 -10.77
N GLU A 73 -1.46 -7.22 -11.82
CA GLU A 73 -1.18 -8.29 -12.77
C GLU A 73 -0.01 -9.11 -12.25
N ILE A 74 -0.33 -10.35 -11.89
CA ILE A 74 0.68 -11.26 -11.38
C ILE A 74 1.02 -12.23 -12.50
N SER A 75 2.09 -11.89 -13.22
CA SER A 75 2.66 -12.75 -14.26
C SER A 75 3.17 -14.05 -13.62
N HIS A 76 2.59 -15.18 -14.06
CA HIS A 76 3.06 -16.53 -13.74
C HIS A 76 4.44 -16.83 -14.34
#